data_AF-A0A954IJP1-F1
#
_entry.id   AF-A0A954IJP1-F1
#
_cell.length_a   1.000
_cell.length_b   1.000
_cell.length_c   1.000
_cell.angle_alpha   90.00
_cell.angle_beta   90.00
_cell.angle_gamma   90.00
#
_symmetry.space_group_name_H-M   'P 1'
#
loop_
_entity.id
_entity.type
_entity.pdbx_description
1 polymer ?
#
loop_
_entity_poly.entity_id
_entity_poly.type
_entity_poly.pdbx_seq_one_letter_code
_entity_poly.pdbx_strand_id
1 'polypeptide(L)'
;LVYRSQRVLELEAAGYQAIHGLLNLLVPAVLSEGRSAFHQHLLKLTGLRLDDQMSRYQKILLCTDFVSGMTDRYCVELFRRLSGH
;
A
#
# COMPACT_ATOMS: atom_id res chain seq x y z
N LEU A 1 8.31 -27.68 -13.92
CA LEU A 1 9.42 -26.89 -13.33
C LEU A 1 9.46 -25.46 -13.92
N VAL A 2 8.30 -24.79 -14.05
CA VAL A 2 8.20 -23.45 -14.68
C VAL A 2 8.32 -22.31 -13.65
N TYR A 3 8.15 -22.61 -12.36
CA TYR A 3 8.25 -21.66 -11.23
C TYR A 3 9.69 -21.29 -10.81
N ARG A 4 10.73 -21.82 -11.47
CA ARG A 4 12.14 -21.62 -11.09
C ARG A 4 12.94 -20.73 -12.04
N SER A 5 12.29 -20.02 -12.96
CA SER A 5 13.03 -19.02 -13.75
C SER A 5 13.37 -17.83 -12.85
N GLN A 6 14.61 -17.36 -12.91
CA GLN A 6 15.11 -16.18 -12.19
C GLN A 6 14.11 -15.00 -12.24
N ARG A 7 13.49 -14.80 -13.40
CA ARG A 7 12.48 -13.76 -13.65
C ARG A 7 11.24 -13.86 -12.77
N VAL A 8 10.77 -15.07 -12.45
CA VAL A 8 9.58 -15.27 -11.58
C VAL A 8 9.93 -14.90 -10.14
N LEU A 9 11.11 -15.31 -9.66
CA LEU A 9 11.59 -14.97 -8.31
C LEU A 9 11.77 -13.46 -8.13
N GLU A 10 12.30 -12.78 -9.14
CA GLU A 10 12.44 -11.31 -9.13
C GLU A 10 11.09 -10.60 -9.08
N LEU A 11 10.09 -11.10 -9.82
CA LEU A 11 8.74 -10.54 -9.81
C LEU A 11 8.06 -10.73 -8.45
N GLU A 12 8.15 -11.92 -7.87
CA GLU A 12 7.61 -12.24 -6.54
C GLU A 12 8.26 -11.38 -5.46
N ALA A 13 9.59 -11.22 -5.49
CA ALA A 13 10.31 -10.38 -4.55
C ALA A 13 9.90 -8.90 -4.65
N ALA A 14 9.74 -8.38 -5.87
CA ALA A 14 9.29 -7.01 -6.09
C ALA A 14 7.85 -6.80 -5.59
N GLY A 15 6.94 -7.75 -5.84
CA GLY A 15 5.57 -7.73 -5.34
C GLY A 15 5.51 -7.73 -3.81
N TYR A 16 6.29 -8.61 -3.17
CA TYR A 16 6.37 -8.69 -1.71
C TYR A 16 6.86 -7.37 -1.09
N GLN A 17 7.94 -6.79 -1.64
CA GLN A 17 8.46 -5.51 -1.17
C GLN A 17 7.46 -4.36 -1.37
N ALA A 18 6.77 -4.33 -2.52
CA ALA A 18 5.78 -3.31 -2.80
C ALA A 18 4.59 -3.37 -1.83
N ILE A 19 4.03 -4.56 -1.59
CA ILE A 19 2.91 -4.76 -0.65
C ILE A 19 3.33 -4.32 0.77
N HIS A 20 4.48 -4.80 1.23
CA HIS A 20 5.01 -4.45 2.55
C HIS A 20 5.21 -2.94 2.69
N GLY A 21 5.84 -2.32 1.69
CA GLY A 21 6.10 -0.88 1.66
C GLY A 21 4.83 -0.04 1.64
N LEU A 22 3.83 -0.42 0.84
CA LEU A 22 2.54 0.28 0.80
C LEU A 22 1.82 0.20 2.15
N LEU A 23 1.76 -0.96 2.78
CA LEU A 23 1.14 -1.10 4.09
C LEU A 23 1.86 -0.27 5.18
N ASN A 24 3.19 -0.23 5.15
CA ASN A 24 3.98 0.60 6.07
C ASN A 24 3.73 2.10 5.89
N LEU A 25 3.36 2.55 4.69
CA LEU A 25 3.01 3.95 4.42
C LEU A 25 1.55 4.24 4.81
N LEU A 26 0.62 3.36 4.45
CA LEU A 26 -0.81 3.59 4.57
C LEU A 26 -1.33 3.42 6.00
N VAL A 27 -0.87 2.39 6.73
CA VAL A 27 -1.37 2.12 8.09
C VAL A 27 -1.11 3.29 9.05
N PRO A 28 0.09 3.89 9.11
CA PRO A 28 0.30 5.10 9.91
C PRO A 28 -0.54 6.28 9.43
N ALA A 29 -0.74 6.44 8.12
CA ALA A 29 -1.52 7.54 7.56
C ALA A 29 -3.00 7.48 7.94
N VAL A 30 -3.59 6.27 8.00
CA VAL A 30 -5.00 6.12 8.40
C VAL A 30 -5.20 6.18 9.92
N LEU A 31 -4.23 5.73 10.71
CA LEU A 31 -4.33 5.67 12.17
C LEU A 31 -3.89 6.95 12.89
N SER A 32 -3.07 7.79 12.26
CA SER A 32 -2.58 9.03 12.86
C SER A 32 -3.69 10.07 13.03
N GLU A 33 -3.86 10.57 14.25
CA GLU A 33 -4.77 11.67 14.58
C GLU A 33 -4.20 13.04 14.14
N GLY A 34 -2.87 13.17 14.08
CA GLY A 34 -2.14 14.36 13.62
C GLY A 34 -1.47 14.12 12.26
N ARG A 35 -2.27 13.97 11.20
CA ARG A 35 -1.76 13.61 9.87
C ARG A 35 -0.83 14.69 9.31
N SER A 36 0.42 14.30 9.05
CA SER A 36 1.38 15.12 8.32
C SER A 36 0.84 15.46 6.91
N ALA A 37 1.41 16.51 6.29
CA ALA A 37 1.09 16.85 4.90
C ALA A 37 1.32 15.66 3.95
N PHE A 38 2.35 14.85 4.23
CA PHE A 38 2.62 13.62 3.50
C PHE A 38 1.51 12.58 3.67
N HIS A 39 1.03 12.31 4.89
CA HIS A 39 -0.10 11.40 5.12
C HIS A 39 -1.37 11.87 4.41
N GLN A 40 -1.66 13.17 4.44
CA GLN A 40 -2.82 13.72 3.75
C GLN A 40 -2.70 13.60 2.22
N HIS A 41 -1.51 13.83 1.68
CA HIS A 41 -1.24 13.63 0.25
C HIS A 41 -1.40 12.15 -0.14
N LEU A 42 -0.88 11.23 0.68
CA LEU A 42 -0.99 9.78 0.47
C LEU A 42 -2.46 9.32 0.43
N LEU A 43 -3.29 9.79 1.37
CA LEU A 43 -4.72 9.45 1.39
C LEU A 43 -5.47 9.99 0.17
N LYS A 44 -5.13 11.20 -0.29
CA LYS A 44 -5.70 11.77 -1.52
C LYS A 44 -5.30 10.96 -2.76
N LEU A 45 -4.03 10.55 -2.83
CA LEU A 45 -3.50 9.80 -3.97
C LEU A 45 -4.11 8.39 -4.06
N THR A 46 -4.33 7.74 -2.91
CA THR A 46 -4.95 6.42 -2.83
C THR A 46 -6.47 6.44 -2.87
N GLY A 47 -7.09 7.60 -2.65
CA GLY A 47 -8.54 7.75 -2.61
C GLY A 47 -9.19 7.13 -1.36
N LEU A 48 -8.40 6.76 -0.34
CA LEU A 48 -8.90 6.19 0.90
C LEU A 48 -9.70 7.25 1.67
N ARG A 49 -10.99 7.00 1.84
CA ARG A 49 -11.89 7.85 2.60
C ARG A 49 -12.05 7.28 4.01
N LEU A 50 -11.67 8.08 4.99
CA LEU A 50 -11.78 7.71 6.40
C LEU A 50 -13.02 8.40 6.98
N ASP A 51 -13.83 7.64 7.69
CA ASP A 51 -14.89 8.16 8.55
C ASP A 51 -14.35 8.23 9.99
N ASP A 52 -14.70 9.31 10.69
CA ASP A 52 -14.28 9.57 12.07
C ASP A 52 -14.84 8.50 13.04
N GLN A 53 -15.93 7.83 12.69
CA GLN A 53 -16.52 6.73 13.46
C GLN A 53 -15.82 5.39 13.22
N MET A 54 -14.87 5.30 12.28
CA MET A 54 -14.17 4.03 12.02
C MET A 54 -13.25 3.66 13.18
N SER A 55 -13.41 2.43 13.65
CA SER A 55 -12.46 1.79 14.56
C SER A 55 -11.09 1.61 13.91
N ARG A 56 -10.05 1.43 14.73
CA ARG A 56 -8.69 1.14 14.24
C ARG A 56 -8.66 -0.10 13.32
N TYR A 57 -9.44 -1.13 13.67
CA TYR A 57 -9.58 -2.33 12.86
C TYR A 57 -10.13 -2.02 11.47
N GLN A 58 -11.23 -1.26 11.38
CA GLN A 58 -11.84 -0.88 10.10
C GLN A 58 -10.90 -0.03 9.24
N LYS A 59 -10.09 0.84 9.86
CA LYS A 59 -9.09 1.65 9.14
C LYS A 59 -7.98 0.78 8.55
N ILE A 60 -7.49 -0.21 9.29
CA ILE A 60 -6.49 -1.17 8.79
C ILE A 60 -7.09 -2.05 7.69
N LEU A 61 -8.31 -2.54 7.90
CA LEU A 61 -9.02 -3.35 6.91
C LEU A 61 -9.16 -2.60 5.58
N LEU A 62 -9.51 -1.31 5.61
CA LEU A 62 -9.58 -0.48 4.42
C LEU A 62 -8.25 -0.43 3.65
N CYS A 63 -7.12 -0.35 4.36
CA CYS A 63 -5.79 -0.42 3.73
C CYS A 63 -5.53 -1.79 3.11
N THR A 64 -5.90 -2.86 3.81
CA THR A 64 -5.75 -4.24 3.31
C THR A 64 -6.60 -4.48 2.06
N ASP A 65 -7.86 -4.05 2.07
CA ASP A 65 -8.79 -4.15 0.92
C ASP A 65 -8.24 -3.37 -0.28
N PHE A 66 -7.72 -2.16 -0.04
CA PHE A 66 -7.10 -1.36 -1.08
C PHE A 66 -5.88 -2.03 -1.71
N VAL A 67 -4.95 -2.55 -0.90
CA VAL A 67 -3.72 -3.21 -1.39
C VAL A 67 -4.03 -4.55 -2.06
N SER A 68 -4.93 -5.35 -1.51
CA SER A 68 -5.34 -6.64 -2.08
C SER A 68 -6.16 -6.51 -3.37
N GLY A 69 -6.85 -5.38 -3.57
CA GLY A 69 -7.55 -5.05 -4.82
C GLY A 69 -6.64 -4.61 -5.96
N MET A 70 -5.33 -4.49 -5.74
CA MET A 70 -4.37 -4.08 -6.77
C MET A 70 -3.93 -5.25 -7.64
N THR A 71 -3.56 -4.94 -8.89
CA THR A 71 -2.73 -5.85 -9.69
C THR A 71 -1.26 -5.70 -9.28
N ASP A 72 -0.47 -6.76 -9.45
CA ASP A 72 0.99 -6.73 -9.16
C ASP A 72 1.69 -5.55 -9.82
N ARG A 73 1.36 -5.29 -11.09
CA ARG A 73 1.91 -4.16 -11.85
C ARG A 73 1.57 -2.82 -11.17
N TYR A 74 0.31 -2.62 -10.81
CA TYR A 74 -0.12 -1.38 -10.18
C TYR A 74 0.49 -1.19 -8.79
N CYS A 75 0.57 -2.26 -7.99
CA CYS A 75 1.20 -2.26 -6.67
C CYS A 75 2.65 -1.80 -6.74
N VAL A 76 3.45 -2.41 -7.63
CA VAL A 76 4.86 -2.04 -7.84
C VAL A 76 5.01 -0.61 -8.36
N GLU A 77 4.16 -0.18 -9.31
CA GLU A 77 4.19 1.18 -9.86
C GLU A 77 3.84 2.23 -8.81
N LEU A 78 2.79 1.99 -8.02
CA LEU A 78 2.38 2.86 -6.92
C LEU A 78 3.49 2.97 -5.87
N PHE A 79 4.07 1.84 -5.47
CA PHE A 79 5.17 1.83 -4.50
C PHE A 79 6.37 2.66 -4.99
N ARG A 80 6.81 2.48 -6.24
CA ARG A 80 7.92 3.27 -6.83
C ARG A 80 7.64 4.77 -6.80
N ARG A 81 6.44 5.18 -7.21
CA ARG A 81 6.02 6.60 -7.18
C ARG A 81 6.08 7.20 -5.77
N LEU A 82 5.71 6.43 -4.75
CA LEU A 82 5.70 6.87 -3.36
C LEU A 82 7.08 6.82 -2.69
N SER A 83 7.95 5.91 -3.13
CA SER A 83 9.32 5.75 -2.63
C SER A 83 10.35 6.64 -3.34
N GLY A 84 9.94 7.44 -4.32
CA GLY A 84 10.80 8.40 -5.01
C GLY A 84 11.86 7.79 -5.93
N HIS A 85 11.58 6.60 -6.51
CA HIS A 85 12.38 5.99 -7.57
C HIS A 85 11.81 6.31 -8.96
#